data_AF-A0A2S9GKH1-F1
#
_entry.id   AF-A0A2S9GKH1-F1
#
_cell.length_a   1.000
_cell.length_b   1.000
_cell.length_c   1.000
_cell.angle_alpha   90.00
_cell.angle_beta   90.00
_cell.angle_gamma   90.00
#
_symmetry.space_group_name_H-M   'P 1'
#
loop_
_entity.id
_entity.type
_entity.pdbx_description
1 polymer ?
#
loop_
_entity_poly.entity_id
_entity_poly.type
_entity_poly.pdbx_seq_one_letter_code
_entity_poly.pdbx_strand_id
1 'polypeptide(L)'
;YGDGGNSVVLRQRLRLRGIDAEIVEITLDDPVPAELDLYTLGGAEDYAQRLATKHLIRYPGLQQAISRGAPVLAICAAIQVLG
;
A
#
# COMPACT_ATOMS: atom_id res chain seq x y z
N TYR A 1 -6.75 2.10 2.23
CA TYR A 1 -7.39 3.43 2.05
C TYR A 1 -7.32 3.86 0.58
N GLY A 2 -8.45 4.28 0.01
CA GLY A 2 -8.59 5.04 -1.25
C GLY A 2 -8.27 4.34 -2.59
N ASP A 3 -7.30 3.42 -2.64
CA ASP A 3 -6.67 3.05 -3.92
C ASP A 3 -7.03 1.67 -4.49
N GLY A 4 -8.09 1.04 -3.97
CA GLY A 4 -8.51 -0.29 -4.43
C GLY A 4 -8.73 -0.38 -5.94
N GLY A 5 -9.15 0.74 -6.56
CA GLY A 5 -9.26 0.85 -8.02
C GLY A 5 -7.93 0.65 -8.73
N ASN A 6 -6.85 1.29 -8.28
CA ASN A 6 -5.52 1.10 -8.88
C ASN A 6 -4.97 -0.30 -8.59
N SER A 7 -5.22 -0.88 -7.42
CA SER A 7 -4.84 -2.27 -7.12
C SER A 7 -5.49 -3.25 -8.10
N VAL A 8 -6.78 -3.05 -8.42
CA VAL A 8 -7.50 -3.85 -9.42
C VAL A 8 -6.92 -3.67 -10.83
N VAL A 9 -6.63 -2.42 -11.23
CA VAL A 9 -6.02 -2.14 -12.54
C VAL A 9 -4.62 -2.77 -12.65
N LEU A 10 -3.78 -2.63 -11.62
CA LEU A 10 -2.43 -3.21 -11.58
C LEU A 10 -2.48 -4.73 -11.69
N ARG A 11 -3.32 -5.39 -10.88
CA ARG A 11 -3.55 -6.84 -10.96
C ARG A 11 -3.96 -7.26 -12.37
N GLN A 12 -4.92 -6.55 -12.97
CA GLN A 12 -5.36 -6.88 -14.33
C GLN A 12 -4.25 -6.70 -15.37
N ARG A 13 -3.44 -5.65 -15.27
CA ARG A 13 -2.31 -5.41 -16.17
C ARG A 13 -1.18 -6.43 -16.03
N LEU A 14 -0.97 -6.97 -14.83
CA LEU A 14 -0.03 -8.07 -14.60
C LEU A 14 -0.56 -9.36 -15.25
N ARG A 15 -1.83 -9.69 -15.02
CA ARG A 15 -2.47 -10.89 -15.60
C ARG A 15 -2.49 -10.86 -17.14
N LEU A 16 -2.74 -9.70 -17.75
CA LEU A 16 -2.67 -9.53 -19.20
C LEU A 16 -1.26 -9.78 -19.78
N ARG A 17 -0.22 -9.80 -18.95
CA ARG A 17 1.16 -10.11 -19.32
C ARG A 17 1.59 -11.51 -18.89
N GLY A 18 0.65 -12.36 -18.47
CA GLY A 18 0.92 -13.71 -18.00
C GLY A 18 1.57 -13.78 -16.61
N ILE A 19 1.52 -12.69 -15.83
CA ILE A 19 2.01 -12.65 -14.46
C ILE A 19 0.81 -12.83 -13.53
N ASP A 20 0.79 -13.90 -12.74
CA ASP A 20 -0.24 -14.07 -11.73
C ASP A 20 -0.09 -13.02 -10.62
N ALA A 21 -1.22 -12.56 -10.10
CA ALA A 21 -1.27 -11.48 -9.14
C ALA A 21 -2.50 -11.58 -8.25
N GLU A 22 -2.27 -11.35 -6.96
CA GLU A 22 -3.28 -11.30 -5.90
C GLU A 22 -3.30 -9.91 -5.27
N ILE A 23 -4.48 -9.47 -4.81
CA ILE A 23 -4.61 -8.25 -4.01
C ILE A 23 -4.76 -8.69 -2.56
N VAL A 24 -3.80 -8.31 -1.73
CA VAL A 24 -3.86 -8.50 -0.29
C VAL A 24 -4.38 -7.20 0.32
N GLU A 25 -5.59 -7.24 0.88
CA GLU A 25 -6.16 -6.09 1.59
C GLU A 25 -5.62 -6.06 3.02
N ILE A 26 -5.03 -4.94 3.40
CA ILE A 26 -4.51 -4.69 4.75
C ILE A 26 -5.36 -3.59 5.40
N THR A 27 -5.97 -3.91 6.53
CA THR A 27 -6.79 -2.99 7.32
C THR A 27 -6.00 -2.46 8.53
N LEU A 28 -6.60 -1.57 9.32
CA LEU A 28 -5.96 -1.06 10.55
C LEU A 28 -5.80 -2.12 11.65
N ASP A 29 -6.47 -3.26 11.51
CA ASP A 29 -6.39 -4.38 12.46
C ASP A 29 -5.28 -5.37 12.09
N ASP A 30 -4.73 -5.28 10.88
CA ASP A 30 -3.72 -6.19 10.35
C ASP A 30 -2.32 -5.61 10.50
N PRO A 31 -1.27 -6.41 10.78
CA PRO A 31 0.09 -5.94 10.62
C PRO A 31 0.39 -5.67 9.14
N VAL A 32 1.25 -4.69 8.87
CA VAL A 32 1.73 -4.41 7.52
C VAL A 32 2.81 -5.43 7.16
N PRO A 33 2.61 -6.30 6.15
CA PRO A 33 3.64 -7.26 5.72
C PRO A 33 4.82 -6.53 5.08
N ALA A 34 6.00 -7.15 5.12
CA ALA A 34 7.20 -6.63 4.46
C ALA A 34 7.46 -7.33 3.12
N GLU A 35 6.80 -8.45 2.86
CA GLU A 35 7.12 -9.42 1.81
C GLU A 35 6.34 -9.20 0.50
N LEU A 36 5.41 -8.25 0.44
CA LEU A 36 4.67 -7.98 -0.81
C LEU A 36 5.58 -7.37 -1.87
N ASP A 37 5.28 -7.67 -3.14
CA ASP A 37 6.05 -7.21 -4.29
C ASP A 37 5.74 -5.75 -4.69
N LEU A 38 4.57 -5.24 -4.32
CA LEU A 38 4.09 -3.90 -4.66
C LEU A 38 3.08 -3.42 -3.62
N TYR A 39 3.19 -2.15 -3.21
CA TYR A 39 2.26 -1.54 -2.26
C TYR A 39 1.49 -0.40 -2.91
N THR A 40 0.19 -0.32 -2.62
CA THR A 40 -0.69 0.78 -3.05
C THR A 40 -1.25 1.51 -1.83
N LEU A 41 -1.07 2.83 -1.79
CA LEU A 41 -1.52 3.70 -0.70
C LEU A 41 -2.36 4.83 -1.27
N GLY A 42 -3.66 4.82 -1.01
CA GLY A 42 -4.54 5.91 -1.35
C GLY A 42 -4.65 6.94 -0.24
N GLY A 43 -4.90 8.18 -0.61
CA GLY A 43 -5.23 9.23 0.34
C GLY A 43 -6.55 8.97 1.04
N ALA A 44 -6.70 9.57 2.22
CA ALA A 44 -7.94 9.59 2.98
C ALA A 44 -8.16 11.00 3.56
N GLU A 45 -9.34 11.21 4.16
CA GLU A 45 -9.62 12.42 4.96
C GLU A 45 -8.70 12.50 6.20
N ASP A 46 -8.53 13.70 6.76
CA ASP A 46 -7.55 14.04 7.81
C ASP A 46 -7.50 13.08 9.01
N TYR A 47 -8.65 12.56 9.46
CA TYR A 47 -8.69 11.62 10.60
C TYR A 47 -8.18 10.23 10.20
N ALA A 48 -8.69 9.70 9.10
CA ALA A 48 -8.28 8.41 8.56
C ALA A 48 -6.79 8.43 8.14
N GLN A 49 -6.33 9.54 7.58
CA GLN A 49 -4.92 9.76 7.23
C GLN A 49 -4.02 9.66 8.46
N ARG A 50 -4.38 10.33 9.56
CA ARG A 50 -3.63 10.27 10.82
C ARG A 50 -3.60 8.87 11.43
N LEU A 51 -4.70 8.12 11.34
CA LEU A 51 -4.75 6.73 11.78
C LEU A 51 -3.82 5.84 10.95
N ALA A 52 -3.86 5.98 9.62
CA ALA A 52 -2.98 5.25 8.71
C ALA A 52 -1.50 5.55 9.01
N THR A 53 -1.12 6.81 9.22
CA THR A 53 0.25 7.18 9.61
C THR A 53 0.68 6.51 10.91
N LYS A 54 -0.14 6.57 11.96
CA LYS A 54 0.17 5.90 13.24
C LYS A 54 0.33 4.39 13.07
N HIS A 55 -0.50 3.79 12.23
CA HIS A 55 -0.45 2.36 11.95
C HIS A 55 0.84 1.98 11.21
N LEU A 56 1.25 2.74 10.18
CA LEU A 56 2.50 2.51 9.44
C LEU A 56 3.76 2.80 10.28
N ILE A 57 3.68 3.63 11.32
CA ILE A 57 4.76 3.80 12.31
C ILE A 57 4.84 2.58 13.23
N ARG A 58 3.69 2.04 13.65
CA ARG A 58 3.63 0.87 14.55
C ARG A 58 4.09 -0.41 13.86
N TYR A 59 3.75 -0.59 12.58
CA TYR A 59 4.07 -1.77 11.79
C TYR A 59 4.97 -1.40 10.62
N PRO A 60 6.31 -1.52 10.77
CA PRO A 60 7.27 -0.98 9.81
C PRO A 60 7.47 -1.84 8.55
N GLY A 61 6.54 -2.75 8.24
CA GLY A 61 6.68 -3.69 7.13
C GLY A 61 6.82 -2.99 5.77
N LEU A 62 6.06 -1.90 5.56
CA LEU A 62 6.18 -1.08 4.35
C LEU A 62 7.59 -0.48 4.21
N GLN A 63 8.16 0.06 5.28
CA GLN A 63 9.49 0.67 5.28
C GLN A 63 10.57 -0.38 5.04
N GLN A 64 10.41 -1.59 5.58
CA GLN A 64 11.27 -2.74 5.30
C GLN A 64 11.15 -3.21 3.84
N ALA A 65 9.95 -3.17 3.26
CA ALA A 65 9.76 -3.48 1.85
C ALA A 65 10.42 -2.43 0.95
N ILE A 66 10.24 -1.13 1.25
CA ILE A 66 10.88 -0.04 0.52
C ILE A 66 12.41 -0.18 0.57
N SER A 67 12.99 -0.52 1.73
CA SER A 67 14.45 -0.68 1.85
C SER A 67 15.00 -1.87 1.05
N ARG A 68 14.17 -2.89 0.75
CA ARG A 68 14.51 -3.98 -0.19
C ARG A 68 14.36 -3.57 -1.67
N GLY A 69 13.76 -2.41 -1.95
CA GLY A 69 13.48 -1.91 -3.29
C GLY A 69 12.06 -2.21 -3.79
N ALA A 70 11.11 -2.55 -2.90
CA ALA A 70 9.72 -2.75 -3.30
C ALA A 70 9.10 -1.41 -3.79
N PRO A 71 8.48 -1.38 -4.97
CA PRO A 71 7.78 -0.20 -5.46
C PRO A 71 6.55 0.13 -4.62
N VAL A 72 6.27 1.43 -4.50
CA VAL A 72 5.08 1.97 -3.82
C VAL A 72 4.37 2.96 -4.73
N LEU A 73 3.08 2.75 -4.97
CA LEU A 73 2.20 3.74 -5.57
C LEU A 73 1.43 4.46 -4.45
N ALA A 74 1.79 5.72 -4.19
CA ALA A 74 1.09 6.56 -3.23
C ALA A 74 0.34 7.69 -3.93
N ILE A 75 -0.95 7.88 -3.60
CA ILE A 75 -1.83 8.85 -4.24
C ILE A 75 -2.26 9.93 -3.24
N CYS A 76 -2.22 11.20 -3.68
CA CYS A 76 -2.68 12.36 -2.91
C CYS A 76 -1.98 12.46 -1.54
N ALA A 77 -2.73 12.66 -0.45
CA ALA A 77 -2.21 12.80 0.91
C ALA A 77 -1.41 11.58 1.39
N ALA A 78 -1.58 10.39 0.79
CA ALA A 78 -0.78 9.21 1.13
C ALA A 78 0.73 9.42 0.97
N ILE A 79 1.16 10.30 0.05
CA ILE A 79 2.58 10.64 -0.08
C ILE A 79 3.14 11.27 1.20
N GLN A 80 2.32 12.00 1.95
CA GLN A 80 2.72 12.64 3.21
C GLN A 80 2.99 11.62 4.32
N VAL A 81 2.49 10.39 4.18
CA VAL A 81 2.78 9.30 5.12
C VAL A 81 4.16 8.68 4.87
N LEU A 82 4.72 8.88 3.68
CA LEU A 82 6.03 8.36 3.30
C LEU A 82 7.19 9.30 3.66
N GLY A 83 6.91 10.54 4.05
CA GLY A 83 7.92 11.54 4.45
C GLY A 83 8.02 11.72 5.96
#